data_AF-A0A3M1TR48-F1
#
_entry.id   AF-A0A3M1TR48-F1
#
_cell.length_a   1.000
_cell.length_b   1.000
_cell.length_c   1.000
_cell.angle_alpha   90.00
_cell.angle_beta   90.00
_cell.angle_gamma   90.00
#
_symmetry.space_group_name_H-M   'P 1'
#
loop_
_entity.id
_entity.type
_entity.pdbx_description
1 polymer ?
#
loop_
_entity_poly.entity_id
_entity_poly.type
_entity_poly.pdbx_seq_one_letter_code
_entity_poly.pdbx_strand_id
1 'polypeptide(L)'
;MRFWGFYLVSMSCAATTGAAIAQVRHVGNVAVIEDLTGAIHDQSGFWTPDRTCRETARVFFGCHDDEYDVLVTFTTKPLDAIHNVAQGTPVRQDVQGIGFTQWDNSADYGSAGALQHCVFMGDLAQLPDPDGPVKVLFGVPLGITGIELLGHEFGHHWLLFAEYDLGDGRGPQHEWRQWDDSGGPNGHYAGSVDSHSVMYGNFITDNGDGTFTRCGGDRKYNHFDQYFMGLRAPAEVDPIFLVSDGTGMGDPSGAEAKGACSTISGTRVDITVDDVIRALGPRVPDASSAQHHWTAAFVLVHEAGNPPSAEDIQKVEAYRSRFEPWFTWATDGRGSVETRLGPLTCTGLPPTDGGMPDAQGQDGGQPDAGGPADAGGPPSGDGGIPPPSDAGAEDAGAVDGPSGSDGGTLCELIACDGGAAADAGGGTGYETLPSEGGCACDAGRSSAASALLLTLGVLLRRRRR
;
A
#
# COMPACT_ATOMS: atom_id res chain seq x y z
N MET A 1 0.57 -59.34 57.31
CA MET A 1 0.89 -59.02 55.90
C MET A 1 1.21 -57.53 55.79
N ARG A 2 2.08 -57.12 54.86
CA ARG A 2 2.28 -55.72 54.44
C ARG A 2 2.28 -55.70 52.92
N PHE A 3 1.39 -54.94 52.30
CA PHE A 3 1.40 -54.75 50.84
C PHE A 3 2.51 -53.78 50.45
N TRP A 4 3.20 -54.06 49.35
CA TRP A 4 4.06 -53.12 48.64
C TRP A 4 3.30 -52.63 47.42
N GLY A 5 3.03 -51.33 47.34
CA GLY A 5 2.52 -50.69 46.13
C GLY A 5 3.68 -50.23 45.26
N PHE A 6 3.81 -50.79 44.05
CA PHE A 6 4.73 -50.26 43.04
C PHE A 6 4.10 -49.02 42.40
N TYR A 7 4.70 -47.85 42.64
CA TYR A 7 4.43 -46.67 41.82
C TYR A 7 5.21 -46.78 40.50
N LEU A 8 4.48 -46.91 39.39
CA LEU A 8 5.03 -46.71 38.06
C LEU A 8 5.21 -45.21 37.83
N VAL A 9 6.45 -44.74 37.89
CA VAL A 9 6.79 -43.38 37.44
C VAL A 9 6.76 -43.38 35.91
N SER A 10 5.76 -42.69 35.34
CA SER A 10 5.71 -42.42 33.90
C SER A 10 6.83 -41.45 33.53
N MET A 11 7.97 -41.99 33.09
CA MET A 11 9.12 -41.22 32.63
C MET A 11 8.86 -40.68 31.21
N SER A 12 8.04 -39.64 31.12
CA SER A 12 7.77 -38.93 29.87
C SER A 12 9.06 -38.29 29.35
N CYS A 13 9.63 -38.88 28.30
CA CYS A 13 10.85 -38.38 27.69
C CYS A 13 10.54 -37.10 26.90
N ALA A 14 11.18 -35.99 27.24
CA ALA A 14 10.95 -34.71 26.57
C ALA A 14 11.55 -34.73 25.15
N ALA A 15 10.70 -34.80 24.14
CA ALA A 15 11.08 -34.86 22.72
C ALA A 15 11.16 -33.47 22.04
N THR A 16 11.10 -32.38 22.81
CA THR A 16 10.95 -31.00 22.31
C THR A 16 12.12 -30.53 21.43
N THR A 17 13.35 -30.94 21.72
CA THR A 17 14.54 -30.57 20.93
C THR A 17 14.55 -31.18 19.53
N GLY A 18 13.80 -32.27 19.28
CA GLY A 18 13.68 -32.87 17.95
C GLY A 18 12.67 -32.16 17.05
N ALA A 19 11.69 -31.46 17.61
CA ALA A 19 10.62 -30.80 16.85
C ALA A 19 11.05 -29.45 16.26
N ALA A 20 11.77 -28.63 17.03
CA ALA A 20 12.22 -27.30 16.57
C ALA A 20 13.12 -27.39 15.31
N ILE A 21 14.00 -28.41 15.25
CA ILE A 21 14.89 -28.67 14.11
C ILE A 21 14.13 -29.16 12.86
N ALA A 22 12.90 -29.67 13.01
CA ALA A 22 12.07 -30.06 11.88
C ALA A 22 11.33 -28.86 11.26
N GLN A 23 11.04 -27.82 12.05
CA GLN A 23 10.21 -26.69 11.63
C GLN A 23 10.95 -25.72 10.70
N VAL A 24 12.23 -25.47 10.94
CA VAL A 24 13.03 -24.46 10.24
C VAL A 24 14.18 -25.13 9.48
N ARG A 25 14.30 -24.84 8.19
CA ARG A 25 15.37 -25.37 7.32
C ARG A 25 15.85 -24.33 6.31
N HIS A 26 17.11 -24.41 5.89
CA HIS A 26 17.64 -23.56 4.81
C HIS A 26 17.58 -24.25 3.45
N VAL A 27 17.41 -23.45 2.39
CA VAL A 27 17.75 -23.81 1.01
C VAL A 27 18.50 -22.63 0.39
N GLY A 28 19.83 -22.75 0.25
CA GLY A 28 20.65 -21.59 -0.07
C GLY A 28 20.57 -20.55 1.05
N ASN A 29 20.22 -19.30 0.73
CA ASN A 29 19.95 -18.24 1.70
C ASN A 29 18.45 -17.94 1.88
N VAL A 30 17.58 -18.91 1.54
CA VAL A 30 16.14 -18.85 1.86
C VAL A 30 15.87 -19.73 3.07
N ALA A 31 15.27 -19.15 4.11
CA ALA A 31 14.73 -19.91 5.24
C ALA A 31 13.35 -20.43 4.85
N VAL A 32 13.07 -21.70 5.16
CA VAL A 32 11.75 -22.31 4.95
C VAL A 32 11.21 -22.75 6.30
N ILE A 33 10.00 -22.30 6.62
CA ILE A 33 9.35 -22.52 7.90
C ILE A 33 8.01 -23.27 7.70
N GLU A 34 7.84 -24.38 8.40
CA GLU A 34 6.57 -25.08 8.49
C GLU A 34 5.71 -24.48 9.61
N ASP A 35 4.45 -24.10 9.34
CA ASP A 35 3.54 -23.64 10.38
C ASP A 35 2.88 -24.83 11.09
N LEU A 36 3.63 -25.42 12.03
CA LEU A 36 3.22 -26.59 12.82
C LEU A 36 2.04 -26.36 13.77
N THR A 37 1.68 -25.11 14.04
CA THR A 37 0.61 -24.75 14.99
C THR A 37 -0.61 -24.13 14.32
N GLY A 38 -0.47 -23.64 13.09
CA GLY A 38 -1.47 -22.82 12.41
C GLY A 38 -1.46 -21.35 12.86
N ALA A 39 -0.51 -20.94 13.70
CA ALA A 39 -0.45 -19.59 14.28
C ALA A 39 0.10 -18.55 13.31
N ILE A 40 1.00 -18.93 12.39
CA ILE A 40 1.54 -18.01 11.39
C ILE A 40 0.47 -17.68 10.36
N HIS A 41 -0.31 -18.67 9.95
CA HIS A 41 -1.42 -18.50 9.01
C HIS A 41 -2.79 -18.28 9.67
N ASP A 42 -2.81 -17.87 10.94
CA ASP A 42 -4.03 -17.55 11.68
C ASP A 42 -4.62 -16.21 11.20
N GLN A 43 -5.66 -16.30 10.37
CA GLN A 43 -6.39 -15.14 9.86
C GLN A 43 -7.51 -14.67 10.82
N SER A 44 -7.45 -15.01 12.12
CA SER A 44 -8.41 -14.50 13.10
C SER A 44 -8.10 -13.05 13.51
N GLY A 45 -8.80 -12.13 12.86
CA GLY A 45 -8.72 -10.70 13.12
C GLY A 45 -9.24 -9.88 11.93
N PHE A 46 -9.23 -8.57 12.08
CA PHE A 46 -9.27 -7.64 10.96
C PHE A 46 -7.82 -7.14 10.76
N TRP A 47 -7.34 -7.06 9.52
CA TRP A 47 -5.94 -6.73 9.17
C TRP A 47 -4.88 -7.65 9.82
N THR A 48 -4.63 -8.80 9.19
CA THR A 48 -3.70 -9.83 9.67
C THR A 48 -2.26 -9.86 9.10
N PRO A 49 -1.82 -9.07 8.09
CA PRO A 49 -0.47 -9.26 7.51
C PRO A 49 0.69 -9.12 8.52
N ASP A 50 0.65 -8.09 9.38
CA ASP A 50 1.54 -7.93 10.54
C ASP A 50 1.67 -9.20 11.39
N ARG A 51 0.55 -9.87 11.71
CA ARG A 51 0.57 -11.11 12.49
C ARG A 51 1.35 -12.20 11.77
N THR A 52 1.13 -12.39 10.47
CA THR A 52 1.86 -13.38 9.67
C THR A 52 3.37 -13.13 9.77
N CYS A 53 3.81 -11.88 9.66
CA CYS A 53 5.22 -11.52 9.77
C CYS A 53 5.78 -11.71 11.20
N ARG A 54 5.05 -11.26 12.23
CA ARG A 54 5.45 -11.41 13.65
C ARG A 54 5.58 -12.86 14.09
N GLU A 55 4.59 -13.70 13.82
CA GLU A 55 4.64 -15.10 14.22
C GLU A 55 5.71 -15.88 13.40
N THR A 56 5.99 -15.46 12.17
CA THR A 56 7.16 -15.94 11.41
C THR A 56 8.47 -15.55 12.09
N ALA A 57 8.61 -14.30 12.53
CA ALA A 57 9.80 -13.80 13.22
C ALA A 57 10.08 -14.57 14.53
N ARG A 58 9.05 -14.84 15.34
CA ARG A 58 9.17 -15.65 16.57
C ARG A 58 9.75 -17.04 16.33
N VAL A 59 9.36 -17.69 15.24
CA VAL A 59 9.92 -19.00 14.85
C VAL A 59 11.32 -18.86 14.24
N PHE A 60 11.56 -17.79 13.47
CA PHE A 60 12.86 -17.49 12.87
C PHE A 60 13.95 -17.25 13.94
N PHE A 61 13.73 -16.33 14.89
CA PHE A 61 14.68 -16.03 15.98
C PHE A 61 14.77 -17.13 17.05
N GLY A 62 13.80 -18.05 17.10
CA GLY A 62 13.96 -19.33 17.82
C GLY A 62 15.01 -20.27 17.21
N CYS A 63 15.50 -19.96 15.99
CA CYS A 63 16.44 -20.79 15.22
C CYS A 63 17.61 -20.06 14.53
N HIS A 64 17.72 -18.73 14.67
CA HIS A 64 18.84 -17.92 14.16
C HIS A 64 19.27 -16.93 15.25
N ASP A 65 20.50 -16.42 15.14
CA ASP A 65 20.98 -15.38 16.05
C ASP A 65 20.30 -14.03 15.71
N ASP A 66 20.20 -13.13 16.71
CA ASP A 66 19.55 -11.82 16.57
C ASP A 66 20.48 -10.82 15.86
N GLU A 67 20.68 -11.03 14.57
CA GLU A 67 21.61 -10.29 13.70
C GLU A 67 20.93 -9.69 12.44
N TYR A 68 19.59 -9.72 12.36
CA TYR A 68 18.80 -9.33 11.18
C TYR A 68 18.01 -8.03 11.45
N ASP A 69 18.33 -6.97 10.70
CA ASP A 69 17.56 -5.72 10.74
C ASP A 69 16.14 -5.89 10.16
N VAL A 70 16.00 -6.75 9.15
CA VAL A 70 14.75 -6.92 8.39
C VAL A 70 14.41 -8.39 8.18
N LEU A 71 13.12 -8.72 8.27
CA LEU A 71 12.57 -10.02 7.88
C LEU A 71 11.63 -9.84 6.68
N VAL A 72 11.91 -10.51 5.56
CA VAL A 72 11.06 -10.50 4.36
C VAL A 72 10.36 -11.84 4.23
N THR A 73 9.03 -11.84 4.36
CA THR A 73 8.21 -13.04 4.55
C THR A 73 7.24 -13.26 3.39
N PHE A 74 7.12 -14.51 2.96
CA PHE A 74 6.25 -15.00 1.89
C PHE A 74 5.50 -16.23 2.38
N THR A 75 4.30 -16.52 1.86
CA THR A 75 3.60 -17.79 2.13
C THR A 75 3.22 -18.55 0.86
N THR A 76 3.18 -19.88 0.92
CA THR A 76 2.53 -20.73 -0.09
C THR A 76 1.07 -21.06 0.22
N LYS A 77 0.50 -20.54 1.32
CA LYS A 77 -0.93 -20.66 1.60
C LYS A 77 -1.71 -19.70 0.70
N PRO A 78 -2.73 -20.17 -0.04
CA PRO A 78 -3.59 -19.27 -0.80
C PRO A 78 -4.33 -18.31 0.14
N LEU A 79 -4.19 -17.00 -0.12
CA LEU A 79 -4.84 -15.94 0.65
C LEU A 79 -5.95 -15.28 -0.16
N ASP A 80 -7.03 -14.88 0.51
CA ASP A 80 -8.06 -14.04 -0.08
C ASP A 80 -7.62 -12.56 -0.15
N ALA A 81 -8.41 -11.75 -0.86
CA ALA A 81 -8.07 -10.38 -1.19
C ALA A 81 -7.74 -9.46 -0.01
N ILE A 82 -8.40 -9.61 1.14
CA ILE A 82 -8.22 -8.70 2.29
C ILE A 82 -7.07 -9.14 3.21
N HIS A 83 -6.61 -10.39 3.07
CA HIS A 83 -5.45 -10.93 3.78
C HIS A 83 -4.20 -11.00 2.90
N ASN A 84 -4.34 -10.82 1.57
CA ASN A 84 -3.23 -10.83 0.60
C ASN A 84 -2.75 -9.41 0.22
N VAL A 85 -2.74 -8.50 1.18
CA VAL A 85 -2.14 -7.17 1.02
C VAL A 85 -0.68 -7.27 1.47
N ALA A 86 0.26 -6.72 0.70
CA ALA A 86 1.64 -6.59 1.13
C ALA A 86 1.74 -5.56 2.27
N GLN A 87 2.68 -5.73 3.20
CA GLN A 87 2.81 -4.81 4.33
C GLN A 87 4.23 -4.77 4.90
N GLY A 88 4.83 -3.59 4.96
CA GLY A 88 6.10 -3.31 5.62
C GLY A 88 5.97 -2.72 7.02
N THR A 89 5.61 -3.52 8.03
CA THR A 89 5.41 -3.05 9.42
C THR A 89 6.73 -2.67 10.12
N PRO A 90 6.96 -1.41 10.52
CA PRO A 90 8.15 -1.02 11.27
C PRO A 90 8.05 -1.52 12.73
N VAL A 91 8.97 -2.41 13.10
CA VAL A 91 8.98 -3.11 14.40
C VAL A 91 9.61 -2.26 15.49
N ARG A 92 10.71 -1.59 15.16
CA ARG A 92 11.32 -0.54 15.97
C ARG A 92 11.43 0.73 15.15
N GLN A 93 11.24 1.86 15.79
CA GLN A 93 11.50 3.18 15.22
C GLN A 93 12.29 4.02 16.23
N ASP A 94 13.54 4.33 15.90
CA ASP A 94 14.43 5.18 16.70
C ASP A 94 14.88 6.45 15.96
N VAL A 95 14.44 6.66 14.71
CA VAL A 95 14.76 7.85 13.92
C VAL A 95 13.78 8.99 14.21
N GLN A 96 14.30 10.21 14.37
CA GLN A 96 13.53 11.45 14.54
C GLN A 96 13.57 12.28 13.25
N GLY A 97 12.63 13.22 13.07
CA GLY A 97 12.58 14.13 11.91
C GLY A 97 12.01 13.51 10.63
N ILE A 98 11.29 12.37 10.74
CA ILE A 98 10.71 11.62 9.61
C ILE A 98 9.17 11.45 9.69
N GLY A 99 8.52 12.09 10.66
CA GLY A 99 7.07 12.05 10.87
C GLY A 99 6.57 10.97 11.82
N PHE A 100 7.38 9.95 12.11
CA PHE A 100 7.09 8.96 13.14
C PHE A 100 7.41 9.44 14.56
N THR A 101 6.69 8.87 15.54
CA THR A 101 7.11 8.77 16.94
C THR A 101 8.17 7.67 17.11
N GLN A 102 8.81 7.56 18.27
CA GLN A 102 9.78 6.49 18.54
C GLN A 102 9.14 5.36 19.38
N TRP A 103 9.41 4.10 19.01
CA TRP A 103 8.94 2.90 19.71
C TRP A 103 9.89 1.71 19.49
N ASP A 104 9.74 0.64 20.29
CA ASP A 104 10.45 -0.63 20.09
C ASP A 104 9.54 -1.80 20.50
N ASN A 105 9.07 -2.56 19.49
CA ASN A 105 8.26 -3.75 19.68
C ASN A 105 9.05 -5.04 19.35
N SER A 106 10.39 -4.99 19.21
CA SER A 106 11.21 -6.13 18.75
C SER A 106 11.01 -7.41 19.55
N ALA A 107 10.79 -7.28 20.87
CA ALA A 107 10.48 -8.38 21.77
C ALA A 107 9.20 -9.15 21.38
N ASP A 108 8.17 -8.46 20.86
CA ASP A 108 6.94 -9.10 20.39
C ASP A 108 7.17 -9.98 19.15
N TYR A 109 8.26 -9.75 18.41
CA TYR A 109 8.68 -10.51 17.23
C TYR A 109 9.71 -11.60 17.59
N GLY A 110 10.04 -11.76 18.88
CA GLY A 110 11.06 -12.70 19.36
C GLY A 110 12.51 -12.22 19.16
N SER A 111 12.71 -10.98 18.67
CA SER A 111 14.02 -10.35 18.57
C SER A 111 14.44 -9.75 19.92
N ALA A 112 15.75 -9.68 20.18
CA ALA A 112 16.32 -9.04 21.36
C ALA A 112 16.71 -7.56 21.11
N GLY A 113 16.38 -7.03 19.94
CA GLY A 113 16.63 -5.64 19.54
C GLY A 113 17.33 -5.49 18.18
N ALA A 114 17.57 -6.54 17.40
CA ALA A 114 18.04 -6.40 16.03
C ALA A 114 16.92 -5.98 15.06
N LEU A 115 15.73 -6.58 15.15
CA LEU A 115 14.67 -6.42 14.15
C LEU A 115 14.07 -5.00 14.16
N GLN A 116 14.24 -4.30 13.05
CA GLN A 116 13.72 -2.95 12.79
C GLN A 116 12.45 -2.98 11.94
N HIS A 117 12.32 -3.95 11.02
CA HIS A 117 11.27 -3.98 10.00
C HIS A 117 10.82 -5.42 9.69
N CYS A 118 9.52 -5.65 9.61
CA CYS A 118 8.95 -6.92 9.16
C CYS A 118 8.13 -6.67 7.89
N VAL A 119 8.59 -7.20 6.76
CA VAL A 119 7.95 -7.10 5.45
C VAL A 119 7.20 -8.40 5.15
N PHE A 120 5.94 -8.28 4.77
CA PHE A 120 5.11 -9.37 4.28
C PHE A 120 4.77 -9.14 2.80
N MET A 121 5.08 -10.12 1.95
CA MET A 121 4.88 -10.07 0.50
C MET A 121 3.67 -10.89 0.01
N GLY A 122 2.88 -11.47 0.92
CA GLY A 122 1.66 -12.20 0.58
C GLY A 122 1.86 -13.64 0.05
N ASP A 123 0.82 -14.10 -0.63
CA ASP A 123 0.73 -15.36 -1.38
C ASP A 123 1.69 -15.35 -2.57
N LEU A 124 2.72 -16.19 -2.47
CA LEU A 124 3.76 -16.36 -3.47
C LEU A 124 3.21 -16.76 -4.84
N ALA A 125 2.03 -17.40 -4.93
CA ALA A 125 1.40 -17.74 -6.20
C ALA A 125 0.78 -16.53 -6.92
N GLN A 126 0.41 -15.48 -6.19
CA GLN A 126 -0.22 -14.26 -6.73
C GLN A 126 0.81 -13.20 -7.15
N LEU A 127 1.99 -13.17 -6.52
CA LEU A 127 3.12 -12.33 -6.93
C LEU A 127 3.57 -12.61 -8.39
N PRO A 128 4.12 -11.61 -9.10
CA PRO A 128 4.83 -11.84 -10.37
C PRO A 128 6.23 -12.44 -10.13
N ASP A 129 6.99 -12.66 -11.20
CA ASP A 129 8.46 -12.65 -11.11
C ASP A 129 8.96 -11.24 -10.69
N PRO A 130 10.16 -11.08 -10.09
CA PRO A 130 10.58 -9.81 -9.51
C PRO A 130 10.48 -8.58 -10.44
N ASP A 131 10.94 -8.68 -11.69
CA ASP A 131 10.84 -7.59 -12.68
C ASP A 131 9.50 -7.59 -13.47
N GLY A 132 8.56 -8.46 -13.10
CA GLY A 132 7.23 -8.55 -13.70
C GLY A 132 6.22 -7.59 -13.02
N PRO A 133 5.17 -7.16 -13.73
CA PRO A 133 4.19 -6.19 -13.22
C PRO A 133 3.29 -6.80 -12.13
N VAL A 134 3.12 -6.07 -11.03
CA VAL A 134 2.18 -6.40 -9.95
C VAL A 134 0.75 -6.10 -10.37
N LYS A 135 -0.20 -6.83 -9.79
CA LYS A 135 -1.63 -6.60 -9.93
C LYS A 135 -2.29 -6.62 -8.57
N VAL A 136 -3.23 -5.71 -8.37
CA VAL A 136 -4.09 -5.64 -7.19
C VAL A 136 -5.29 -6.59 -7.34
N LEU A 137 -6.24 -6.46 -6.41
CA LEU A 137 -7.55 -7.09 -6.46
C LEU A 137 -8.22 -7.01 -7.85
N PHE A 138 -8.88 -8.09 -8.25
CA PHE A 138 -9.48 -8.33 -9.58
C PHE A 138 -8.49 -8.28 -10.77
N GLY A 139 -7.19 -8.14 -10.53
CA GLY A 139 -6.15 -8.23 -11.56
C GLY A 139 -5.83 -6.93 -12.29
N VAL A 140 -6.24 -5.79 -11.74
CA VAL A 140 -5.85 -4.45 -12.24
C VAL A 140 -4.35 -4.22 -11.97
N PRO A 141 -3.56 -3.66 -12.91
CA PRO A 141 -2.13 -3.42 -12.66
C PRO A 141 -1.89 -2.34 -11.60
N LEU A 142 -0.98 -2.57 -10.66
CA LEU A 142 -0.54 -1.60 -9.64
C LEU A 142 0.46 -0.56 -10.19
N GLY A 143 0.73 -0.58 -11.49
CA GLY A 143 1.71 0.30 -12.15
C GLY A 143 3.20 0.03 -11.86
N ILE A 144 3.51 -0.79 -10.85
CA ILE A 144 4.87 -1.16 -10.42
C ILE A 144 5.20 -2.65 -10.69
N THR A 145 6.48 -3.01 -10.55
CA THR A 145 6.98 -4.39 -10.60
C THR A 145 7.12 -5.04 -9.22
N GLY A 146 7.25 -6.38 -9.14
CA GLY A 146 7.35 -7.10 -7.87
C GLY A 146 8.52 -6.66 -6.99
N ILE A 147 9.65 -6.29 -7.61
CA ILE A 147 10.83 -5.78 -6.90
C ILE A 147 10.65 -4.32 -6.44
N GLU A 148 9.89 -3.52 -7.19
CA GLU A 148 9.47 -2.19 -6.75
C GLU A 148 8.46 -2.28 -5.59
N LEU A 149 7.59 -3.31 -5.54
CA LEU A 149 6.72 -3.58 -4.39
C LEU A 149 7.54 -4.00 -3.16
N LEU A 150 8.52 -4.89 -3.30
CA LEU A 150 9.41 -5.21 -2.18
C LEU A 150 10.18 -3.96 -1.69
N GLY A 151 10.57 -3.07 -2.60
CA GLY A 151 11.14 -1.76 -2.26
C GLY A 151 10.14 -0.78 -1.63
N HIS A 152 8.86 -0.88 -1.98
CA HIS A 152 7.78 -0.12 -1.38
C HIS A 152 7.59 -0.52 0.09
N GLU A 153 7.41 -1.82 0.35
CA GLU A 153 7.26 -2.33 1.71
C GLU A 153 8.50 -2.03 2.58
N PHE A 154 9.69 -2.22 2.03
CA PHE A 154 10.96 -1.87 2.68
C PHE A 154 11.10 -0.35 2.91
N GLY A 155 10.36 0.50 2.19
CA GLY A 155 10.33 1.94 2.37
C GLY A 155 9.58 2.40 3.62
N HIS A 156 8.49 1.73 4.02
CA HIS A 156 7.59 2.21 5.10
C HIS A 156 8.26 2.37 6.48
N HIS A 157 9.43 1.78 6.74
CA HIS A 157 10.18 2.03 7.98
C HIS A 157 10.84 3.42 8.04
N TRP A 158 10.94 4.15 6.93
CA TRP A 158 11.38 5.57 6.93
C TRP A 158 10.39 6.56 6.32
N LEU A 159 9.52 6.09 5.42
CA LEU A 159 8.90 6.96 4.43
C LEU A 159 7.44 7.33 4.76
N LEU A 160 7.08 8.55 4.37
CA LEU A 160 5.71 9.02 4.15
C LEU A 160 4.76 9.05 5.35
N PHE A 161 5.30 9.28 6.54
CA PHE A 161 4.56 9.93 7.63
C PHE A 161 5.00 11.39 7.83
N ALA A 162 5.96 11.86 7.02
CA ALA A 162 6.49 13.21 7.03
C ALA A 162 5.49 14.28 6.53
N GLU A 163 5.65 15.49 7.05
CA GLU A 163 4.95 16.72 6.64
C GLU A 163 5.97 17.80 6.23
N TYR A 164 5.49 18.87 5.57
CA TYR A 164 6.27 20.05 5.21
C TYR A 164 5.56 21.34 5.65
N ASP A 165 6.31 22.36 6.06
CA ASP A 165 5.80 23.71 6.34
C ASP A 165 6.49 24.71 5.42
N LEU A 166 5.74 25.37 4.53
CA LEU A 166 6.28 26.37 3.58
C LEU A 166 6.63 27.71 4.23
N GLY A 167 6.40 27.88 5.53
CA GLY A 167 6.66 29.13 6.25
C GLY A 167 5.71 30.27 5.87
N ASP A 168 4.62 29.96 5.15
CA ASP A 168 3.60 30.93 4.71
C ASP A 168 2.57 31.28 5.81
N GLY A 169 2.64 30.59 6.95
CA GLY A 169 1.75 30.76 8.09
C GLY A 169 0.64 29.72 8.23
N ARG A 170 0.53 28.74 7.31
CA ARG A 170 -0.36 27.58 7.46
C ARG A 170 0.18 26.54 8.44
N GLY A 171 1.49 26.44 8.61
CA GLY A 171 2.15 25.41 9.40
C GLY A 171 2.32 24.10 8.61
N PRO A 172 2.60 22.97 9.30
CA PRO A 172 2.78 21.66 8.65
C PRO A 172 1.59 21.25 7.78
N GLN A 173 1.88 20.67 6.61
CA GLN A 173 0.94 20.19 5.60
C GLN A 173 1.32 18.75 5.18
N HIS A 174 0.31 17.95 4.84
CA HIS A 174 0.46 16.57 4.37
C HIS A 174 -0.11 16.33 2.95
N GLU A 175 -0.45 17.38 2.20
CA GLU A 175 -1.06 17.30 0.85
C GLU A 175 -0.21 16.51 -0.18
N TRP A 176 1.08 16.30 0.11
CA TRP A 176 1.98 15.42 -0.67
C TRP A 176 1.83 13.91 -0.38
N ARG A 177 0.97 13.51 0.55
CA ARG A 177 0.58 12.12 0.86
C ARG A 177 -0.85 11.87 0.38
N GLN A 178 -1.16 10.69 -0.16
CA GLN A 178 -2.52 10.40 -0.64
C GLN A 178 -3.52 10.50 0.51
N TRP A 179 -4.70 11.03 0.24
CA TRP A 179 -5.84 10.96 1.14
C TRP A 179 -6.62 9.66 0.91
N ASP A 180 -7.06 8.97 1.97
CA ASP A 180 -7.82 7.72 1.86
C ASP A 180 -9.24 7.79 2.47
N ASP A 181 -10.02 6.73 2.23
CA ASP A 181 -11.39 6.57 2.71
C ASP A 181 -11.50 6.38 4.24
N SER A 182 -10.39 6.24 4.98
CA SER A 182 -10.40 6.32 6.44
C SER A 182 -10.56 7.75 6.96
N GLY A 183 -10.35 8.75 6.08
CA GLY A 183 -10.51 10.16 6.38
C GLY A 183 -9.23 10.86 6.81
N GLY A 184 -8.07 10.44 6.29
CA GLY A 184 -6.78 11.05 6.55
C GLY A 184 -5.71 10.74 5.49
N PRO A 185 -4.48 11.25 5.66
CA PRO A 185 -3.35 10.93 4.80
C PRO A 185 -2.74 9.56 5.14
N ASN A 186 -2.50 8.74 4.11
CA ASN A 186 -1.91 7.38 4.21
C ASN A 186 -0.37 7.38 4.05
N GLY A 187 0.28 6.22 3.92
CA GLY A 187 1.75 6.10 3.76
C GLY A 187 2.29 6.20 2.32
N HIS A 188 1.54 6.78 1.37
CA HIS A 188 1.90 6.83 -0.06
C HIS A 188 2.03 8.28 -0.57
N TYR A 189 2.90 8.54 -1.56
CA TYR A 189 2.93 9.87 -2.20
C TYR A 189 1.61 10.11 -2.93
N ALA A 190 1.04 11.30 -2.75
CA ALA A 190 -0.11 11.76 -3.51
C ALA A 190 0.17 11.64 -5.01
N GLY A 191 -0.82 11.19 -5.79
CA GLY A 191 -0.68 10.96 -7.22
C GLY A 191 -0.23 12.19 -8.01
N SER A 192 -0.42 13.38 -7.45
CA SER A 192 -0.06 14.70 -7.96
C SER A 192 1.35 15.18 -7.60
N VAL A 193 2.22 14.34 -7.01
CA VAL A 193 3.62 14.70 -6.66
C VAL A 193 4.62 14.15 -7.69
N ASP A 194 5.55 14.99 -8.12
CA ASP A 194 6.72 14.64 -8.96
C ASP A 194 7.81 13.92 -8.15
N SER A 195 7.43 12.85 -7.44
CA SER A 195 8.32 12.21 -6.47
C SER A 195 9.20 11.11 -7.09
N HIS A 196 8.83 10.53 -8.24
CA HIS A 196 9.56 9.41 -8.87
C HIS A 196 9.76 8.16 -7.97
N SER A 197 9.13 8.13 -6.80
CA SER A 197 9.41 7.17 -5.73
C SER A 197 8.82 5.78 -6.00
N VAL A 198 9.43 4.74 -5.40
CA VAL A 198 8.79 3.42 -5.25
C VAL A 198 7.49 3.49 -4.43
N MET A 199 7.37 4.49 -3.57
CA MET A 199 6.17 4.77 -2.77
C MET A 199 5.04 5.40 -3.61
N TYR A 200 4.66 4.70 -4.68
CA TYR A 200 3.67 5.08 -5.72
C TYR A 200 3.90 6.41 -6.46
N GLY A 201 5.10 6.98 -6.38
CA GLY A 201 5.43 8.26 -7.01
C GLY A 201 5.23 8.30 -8.52
N ASN A 202 4.82 9.46 -9.04
CA ASN A 202 4.62 9.67 -10.47
C ASN A 202 5.71 10.58 -11.07
N PHE A 203 5.74 10.66 -12.40
CA PHE A 203 6.65 11.47 -13.20
C PHE A 203 5.82 12.61 -13.80
N ILE A 204 6.02 13.85 -13.38
CA ILE A 204 5.12 14.97 -13.70
C ILE A 204 5.88 16.08 -14.44
N THR A 205 5.36 16.45 -15.61
CA THR A 205 5.88 17.58 -16.40
C THR A 205 4.87 18.71 -16.42
N ASP A 206 5.31 19.91 -16.00
CA ASP A 206 4.55 21.16 -16.13
C ASP A 206 4.46 21.56 -17.61
N ASN A 207 3.24 21.72 -18.13
CA ASN A 207 3.01 22.07 -19.53
C ASN A 207 3.08 23.60 -19.78
N GLY A 208 3.18 24.42 -18.73
CA GLY A 208 3.28 25.89 -18.79
C GLY A 208 1.96 26.63 -18.99
N ASP A 209 0.82 25.93 -18.95
CA ASP A 209 -0.53 26.48 -19.16
C ASP A 209 -1.50 26.24 -17.98
N GLY A 210 -1.00 25.70 -16.86
CA GLY A 210 -1.81 25.27 -15.71
C GLY A 210 -2.21 23.80 -15.74
N THR A 211 -1.88 23.07 -16.82
CA THR A 211 -1.99 21.62 -16.91
C THR A 211 -0.62 20.95 -16.69
N PHE A 212 -0.64 19.70 -16.26
CA PHE A 212 0.55 18.90 -16.03
C PHE A 212 0.36 17.51 -16.66
N THR A 213 1.41 17.00 -17.31
CA THR A 213 1.43 15.64 -17.86
C THR A 213 2.01 14.70 -16.80
N ARG A 214 1.18 13.80 -16.27
CA ARG A 214 1.54 12.80 -15.26
C ARG A 214 1.79 11.45 -15.96
N CYS A 215 2.91 10.78 -15.67
CA CYS A 215 3.31 9.53 -16.33
C CYS A 215 3.87 8.51 -15.33
N GLY A 216 3.88 7.23 -15.74
CA GLY A 216 4.56 6.14 -15.02
C GLY A 216 5.92 5.79 -15.63
N GLY A 217 6.92 5.50 -14.77
CA GLY A 217 8.30 5.19 -15.15
C GLY A 217 8.99 4.21 -14.20
N ASP A 218 10.30 4.01 -14.36
CA ASP A 218 11.11 3.15 -13.49
C ASP A 218 11.40 3.83 -12.15
N ARG A 219 10.90 3.24 -11.06
CA ARG A 219 10.87 3.87 -9.73
C ARG A 219 12.07 3.45 -8.88
N LYS A 220 12.51 4.36 -8.02
CA LYS A 220 13.58 4.16 -7.03
C LYS A 220 13.32 5.00 -5.78
N TYR A 221 14.21 5.01 -4.79
CA TYR A 221 14.14 6.01 -3.72
C TYR A 221 14.63 7.36 -4.26
N ASN A 222 13.83 8.40 -4.10
CA ASN A 222 14.16 9.75 -4.54
C ASN A 222 15.11 10.47 -3.55
N HIS A 223 15.39 11.76 -3.76
CA HIS A 223 16.33 12.49 -2.90
C HIS A 223 15.78 12.79 -1.48
N PHE A 224 14.46 12.97 -1.32
CA PHE A 224 13.80 13.06 -0.01
C PHE A 224 13.74 11.69 0.68
N ASP A 225 13.39 10.64 -0.05
CA ASP A 225 13.35 9.27 0.47
C ASP A 225 14.72 8.89 1.03
N GLN A 226 15.79 9.12 0.25
CA GLN A 226 17.17 8.89 0.68
C GLN A 226 17.61 9.83 1.83
N TYR A 227 17.00 11.00 2.02
CA TYR A 227 17.20 11.81 3.23
C TYR A 227 16.53 11.17 4.44
N PHE A 228 15.26 10.75 4.34
CA PHE A 228 14.54 10.05 5.42
C PHE A 228 15.18 8.70 5.79
N MET A 229 15.79 7.99 4.84
CA MET A 229 16.61 6.79 5.08
C MET A 229 17.99 7.10 5.71
N GLY A 230 18.43 8.37 5.71
CA GLY A 230 19.75 8.75 6.25
C GLY A 230 20.92 8.53 5.28
N LEU A 231 20.63 8.36 3.99
CA LEU A 231 21.60 8.16 2.91
C LEU A 231 22.07 9.48 2.28
N ARG A 232 21.37 10.60 2.53
CA ARG A 232 21.68 11.95 2.03
C ARG A 232 21.66 13.01 3.10
N ALA A 233 22.63 13.93 3.06
CA ALA A 233 22.57 15.17 3.83
C ALA A 233 21.57 16.16 3.19
N PRO A 234 20.99 17.12 3.92
CA PRO A 234 20.03 18.10 3.37
C PRO A 234 20.56 18.85 2.13
N ALA A 235 21.84 19.19 2.10
CA ALA A 235 22.49 19.86 0.95
C ALA A 235 22.65 18.96 -0.30
N GLU A 236 22.21 17.70 -0.26
CA GLU A 236 22.17 16.73 -1.36
C GLU A 236 20.74 16.40 -1.81
N VAL A 237 19.74 17.14 -1.30
CA VAL A 237 18.32 16.97 -1.62
C VAL A 237 17.88 18.05 -2.60
N ASP A 238 17.57 17.64 -3.83
CA ASP A 238 16.93 18.52 -4.81
C ASP A 238 15.43 18.68 -4.47
N PRO A 239 14.82 19.87 -4.71
CA PRO A 239 13.39 20.07 -4.51
C PRO A 239 12.53 19.14 -5.37
N ILE A 240 11.35 18.78 -4.87
CA ILE A 240 10.26 18.16 -5.63
C ILE A 240 9.09 19.14 -5.74
N PHE A 241 8.06 18.81 -6.50
CA PHE A 241 6.84 19.62 -6.52
C PHE A 241 5.56 18.77 -6.47
N LEU A 242 4.53 19.39 -5.90
CA LEU A 242 3.16 18.94 -5.81
C LEU A 242 2.29 19.75 -6.79
N VAL A 243 1.31 19.12 -7.42
CA VAL A 243 0.22 19.80 -8.12
C VAL A 243 -0.99 19.84 -7.19
N SER A 244 -1.15 20.96 -6.49
CA SER A 244 -2.25 21.21 -5.55
C SER A 244 -3.54 21.54 -6.29
N ASP A 245 -4.66 20.94 -5.89
CA ASP A 245 -6.01 21.32 -6.35
C ASP A 245 -6.65 22.42 -5.48
N GLY A 246 -6.01 22.78 -4.37
CA GLY A 246 -6.46 23.78 -3.40
C GLY A 246 -7.36 23.24 -2.28
N THR A 247 -7.60 21.93 -2.19
CA THR A 247 -8.35 21.31 -1.09
C THR A 247 -7.50 21.08 0.16
N GLY A 248 -6.19 20.88 0.01
CA GLY A 248 -5.28 20.45 1.07
C GLY A 248 -5.26 18.94 1.30
N MET A 249 -6.05 18.16 0.56
CA MET A 249 -6.02 16.70 0.54
C MET A 249 -5.17 16.22 -0.64
N GLY A 250 -4.34 15.20 -0.46
CA GLY A 250 -3.52 14.67 -1.55
C GLY A 250 -4.29 13.75 -2.50
N ASP A 251 -4.00 13.87 -3.80
CA ASP A 251 -4.57 13.06 -4.88
C ASP A 251 -4.50 11.55 -4.57
N PRO A 252 -5.64 10.84 -4.45
CA PRO A 252 -5.69 9.40 -4.15
C PRO A 252 -5.29 8.52 -5.34
N SER A 253 -4.97 9.10 -6.51
CA SER A 253 -4.49 8.33 -7.66
C SER A 253 -3.21 7.57 -7.31
N GLY A 254 -3.25 6.25 -7.46
CA GLY A 254 -2.07 5.40 -7.34
C GLY A 254 -1.03 5.61 -8.45
N ALA A 255 -0.03 4.73 -8.47
CA ALA A 255 1.06 4.76 -9.42
C ALA A 255 0.59 4.60 -10.88
N GLU A 256 0.87 5.59 -11.73
CA GLU A 256 0.72 5.44 -13.18
C GLU A 256 1.61 4.27 -13.66
N ALA A 257 1.07 3.45 -14.58
CA ALA A 257 1.80 2.32 -15.12
C ALA A 257 2.93 2.76 -16.06
N LYS A 258 4.02 1.98 -16.13
CA LYS A 258 5.20 2.31 -16.94
C LYS A 258 4.83 2.55 -18.41
N GLY A 259 5.01 3.80 -18.88
CA GLY A 259 4.63 4.23 -20.24
C GLY A 259 3.16 4.59 -20.45
N ALA A 260 2.33 4.56 -19.40
CA ALA A 260 1.04 5.24 -19.36
C ALA A 260 1.23 6.70 -18.91
N CYS A 261 0.35 7.59 -19.39
CA CYS A 261 0.30 8.98 -18.99
C CYS A 261 -1.13 9.51 -19.00
N SER A 262 -1.40 10.50 -18.15
CA SER A 262 -2.63 11.28 -18.03
C SER A 262 -2.32 12.78 -17.95
N THR A 263 -3.35 13.63 -18.02
CA THR A 263 -3.22 15.08 -17.82
C THR A 263 -4.02 15.48 -16.59
N ILE A 264 -3.35 16.15 -15.65
CA ILE A 264 -3.97 16.76 -14.46
C ILE A 264 -3.89 18.30 -14.57
N SER A 265 -4.49 19.03 -13.64
CA SER A 265 -4.47 20.50 -13.60
C SER A 265 -4.54 20.99 -12.16
N GLY A 266 -3.90 22.11 -11.87
CA GLY A 266 -3.80 22.63 -10.50
C GLY A 266 -2.73 23.71 -10.37
N THR A 267 -2.23 23.92 -9.15
CA THR A 267 -1.17 24.89 -8.84
C THR A 267 0.11 24.16 -8.45
N ARG A 268 1.23 24.51 -9.09
CA ARG A 268 2.56 24.01 -8.70
C ARG A 268 2.93 24.53 -7.30
N VAL A 269 3.29 23.62 -6.41
CA VAL A 269 3.86 23.89 -5.09
C VAL A 269 5.22 23.20 -5.02
N ASP A 270 6.30 23.98 -5.12
CA ASP A 270 7.67 23.48 -4.91
C ASP A 270 7.93 23.24 -3.41
N ILE A 271 8.54 22.10 -3.07
CA ILE A 271 8.82 21.66 -1.70
C ILE A 271 10.31 21.35 -1.58
N THR A 272 10.96 21.90 -0.55
CA THR A 272 12.39 21.71 -0.24
C THR A 272 12.60 20.93 1.06
N VAL A 273 13.79 20.37 1.27
CA VAL A 273 14.13 19.70 2.53
C VAL A 273 14.09 20.67 3.73
N ASP A 274 14.35 21.97 3.52
CA ASP A 274 14.25 23.00 4.56
C ASP A 274 12.80 23.27 5.00
N ASP A 275 11.79 22.87 4.21
CA ASP A 275 10.37 22.94 4.57
C ASP A 275 9.94 21.73 5.41
N VAL A 276 10.53 20.56 5.14
CA VAL A 276 10.39 19.34 5.97
C VAL A 276 11.09 19.52 7.32
N ILE A 277 12.32 20.05 7.33
CA ILE A 277 13.09 20.36 8.54
C ILE A 277 12.36 21.41 9.41
N ARG A 278 11.52 22.27 8.81
CA ARG A 278 10.70 23.26 9.51
C ARG A 278 9.50 22.65 10.22
N ALA A 279 8.85 21.65 9.61
CA ALA A 279 7.74 20.92 10.20
C ALA A 279 8.19 19.91 11.27
N LEU A 280 9.25 19.12 10.97
CA LEU A 280 9.62 17.92 11.74
C LEU A 280 10.90 18.06 12.57
N GLY A 281 11.67 19.13 12.36
CA GLY A 281 13.06 19.22 12.79
C GLY A 281 14.03 18.46 11.86
N PRO A 282 15.36 18.57 12.10
CA PRO A 282 16.35 17.82 11.36
C PRO A 282 16.27 16.33 11.68
N ARG A 283 16.59 15.47 10.70
CA ARG A 283 16.67 14.03 10.94
C ARG A 283 17.77 13.69 11.96
N VAL A 284 17.46 12.82 12.91
CA VAL A 284 18.41 12.25 13.87
C VAL A 284 18.24 10.72 13.91
N PRO A 285 19.30 9.90 13.71
CA PRO A 285 20.66 10.27 13.34
C PRO A 285 20.74 11.01 11.99
N ASP A 286 21.84 11.73 11.76
CA ASP A 286 22.08 12.40 10.48
C ASP A 286 22.70 11.43 9.45
N ALA A 287 22.86 11.87 8.20
CA ALA A 287 23.43 11.03 7.14
C ALA A 287 24.93 10.70 7.31
N SER A 288 25.61 11.24 8.32
CA SER A 288 26.99 10.87 8.69
C SER A 288 27.06 9.82 9.80
N SER A 289 25.93 9.55 10.46
CA SER A 289 25.83 8.72 11.66
C SER A 289 24.77 7.61 11.57
N ALA A 290 23.91 7.64 10.55
CA ALA A 290 22.89 6.63 10.28
C ALA A 290 23.45 5.32 9.70
N GLN A 291 22.63 4.27 9.76
CA GLN A 291 22.88 2.99 9.11
C GLN A 291 22.76 3.12 7.58
N HIS A 292 23.76 2.62 6.85
CA HIS A 292 23.80 2.56 5.37
C HIS A 292 23.86 1.12 4.83
N HIS A 293 23.83 0.13 5.74
CA HIS A 293 23.93 -1.28 5.43
C HIS A 293 22.99 -2.07 6.35
N TRP A 294 22.13 -2.90 5.76
CA TRP A 294 21.12 -3.68 6.48
C TRP A 294 21.25 -5.19 6.20
N THR A 295 20.95 -6.01 7.19
CA THR A 295 20.82 -7.47 7.06
C THR A 295 19.35 -7.87 6.92
N ALA A 296 19.01 -8.62 5.86
CA ALA A 296 17.63 -8.99 5.57
C ALA A 296 17.46 -10.49 5.28
N ALA A 297 16.75 -11.20 6.15
CA ALA A 297 16.45 -12.62 5.98
C ALA A 297 15.19 -12.84 5.14
N PHE A 298 15.27 -13.71 4.12
CA PHE A 298 14.15 -14.06 3.25
C PHE A 298 13.55 -15.41 3.66
N VAL A 299 12.26 -15.41 4.01
CA VAL A 299 11.56 -16.53 4.63
C VAL A 299 10.33 -16.95 3.83
N LEU A 300 10.25 -18.23 3.49
CA LEU A 300 9.06 -18.85 2.91
C LEU A 300 8.36 -19.73 3.95
N VAL A 301 7.15 -19.34 4.33
CA VAL A 301 6.29 -20.11 5.23
C VAL A 301 5.34 -21.01 4.44
N HIS A 302 5.04 -22.19 4.98
CA HIS A 302 4.04 -23.10 4.42
C HIS A 302 3.19 -23.76 5.52
N GLU A 303 2.01 -24.26 5.16
CA GLU A 303 1.17 -25.02 6.08
C GLU A 303 1.79 -26.39 6.43
N ALA A 304 1.49 -26.90 7.63
CA ALA A 304 1.94 -28.22 8.08
C ALA A 304 1.53 -29.34 7.12
N GLY A 305 2.49 -30.15 6.69
CA GLY A 305 2.29 -31.25 5.74
C GLY A 305 2.18 -30.84 4.27
N ASN A 306 2.17 -29.53 3.95
CA ASN A 306 2.11 -28.97 2.60
C ASN A 306 3.45 -28.27 2.24
N PRO A 307 4.57 -28.99 2.12
CA PRO A 307 5.88 -28.37 1.88
C PRO A 307 5.97 -27.69 0.49
N PRO A 308 6.66 -26.55 0.38
CA PRO A 308 6.81 -25.81 -0.87
C PRO A 308 7.58 -26.61 -1.92
N SER A 309 7.25 -26.38 -3.18
CA SER A 309 7.97 -26.96 -4.31
C SER A 309 9.35 -26.34 -4.48
N ALA A 310 10.15 -26.95 -5.35
CA ALA A 310 11.41 -26.36 -5.76
C ALA A 310 11.23 -25.05 -6.56
N GLU A 311 10.08 -24.84 -7.19
CA GLU A 311 9.77 -23.64 -7.99
C GLU A 311 9.40 -22.46 -7.07
N ASP A 312 8.64 -22.71 -6.01
CA ASP A 312 8.31 -21.72 -4.96
C ASP A 312 9.60 -21.17 -4.32
N ILE A 313 10.49 -22.07 -3.88
CA ILE A 313 11.77 -21.69 -3.26
C ILE A 313 12.67 -20.94 -4.25
N GLN A 314 12.67 -21.33 -5.54
CA GLN A 314 13.40 -20.61 -6.59
C GLN A 314 12.83 -19.20 -6.83
N LYS A 315 11.52 -19.00 -6.66
CA LYS A 315 10.89 -17.68 -6.78
C LYS A 315 11.30 -16.75 -5.64
N VAL A 316 11.31 -17.23 -4.39
CA VAL A 316 11.81 -16.45 -3.24
C VAL A 316 13.32 -16.15 -3.38
N GLU A 317 14.11 -17.12 -3.85
CA GLU A 317 15.53 -16.91 -4.19
C GLU A 317 15.72 -15.87 -5.32
N ALA A 318 14.81 -15.81 -6.29
CA ALA A 318 14.82 -14.79 -7.35
C ALA A 318 14.53 -13.39 -6.79
N TYR A 319 13.54 -13.24 -5.89
CA TYR A 319 13.31 -11.96 -5.17
C TYR A 319 14.54 -11.56 -4.35
N ARG A 320 15.06 -12.48 -3.53
CA ARG A 320 16.26 -12.27 -2.68
C ARG A 320 17.48 -11.81 -3.49
N SER A 321 17.85 -12.58 -4.52
CA SER A 321 19.02 -12.31 -5.35
C SER A 321 18.86 -11.09 -6.27
N ARG A 322 17.62 -10.69 -6.58
CA ARG A 322 17.32 -9.44 -7.28
C ARG A 322 17.42 -8.22 -6.37
N PHE A 323 17.10 -8.35 -5.08
CA PHE A 323 16.98 -7.22 -4.15
C PHE A 323 18.32 -6.55 -3.80
N GLU A 324 19.39 -7.29 -3.50
CA GLU A 324 20.70 -6.69 -3.19
C GLU A 324 21.20 -5.69 -4.27
N PRO A 325 21.26 -6.05 -5.57
CA PRO A 325 21.65 -5.10 -6.62
C PRO A 325 20.53 -4.08 -6.96
N TRP A 326 19.25 -4.44 -6.76
CA TRP A 326 18.14 -3.49 -6.95
C TRP A 326 18.23 -2.33 -5.95
N PHE A 327 18.36 -2.63 -4.66
CA PHE A 327 18.40 -1.63 -3.58
C PHE A 327 19.64 -0.74 -3.70
N THR A 328 20.78 -1.33 -4.07
CA THR A 328 22.02 -0.58 -4.35
C THR A 328 21.81 0.41 -5.50
N TRP A 329 21.12 0.02 -6.58
CA TRP A 329 20.74 0.93 -7.67
C TRP A 329 19.70 1.98 -7.23
N ALA A 330 18.68 1.54 -6.48
CA ALA A 330 17.56 2.38 -6.08
C ALA A 330 17.94 3.49 -5.07
N THR A 331 19.07 3.32 -4.38
CA THR A 331 19.64 4.29 -3.44
C THR A 331 20.84 5.07 -4.01
N ASP A 332 21.02 5.08 -5.34
CA ASP A 332 22.16 5.71 -6.03
C ASP A 332 23.55 5.22 -5.55
N GLY A 333 23.62 3.99 -5.06
CA GLY A 333 24.83 3.37 -4.50
C GLY A 333 25.17 3.80 -3.07
N ARG A 334 24.26 4.47 -2.36
CA ARG A 334 24.47 4.95 -0.98
C ARG A 334 24.03 3.93 0.08
N GLY A 335 22.98 3.16 -0.20
CA GLY A 335 22.50 2.08 0.67
C GLY A 335 22.90 0.71 0.15
N SER A 336 22.94 -0.29 1.04
CA SER A 336 23.17 -1.69 0.68
C SER A 336 22.43 -2.65 1.60
N VAL A 337 22.05 -3.82 1.10
CA VAL A 337 21.44 -4.90 1.88
C VAL A 337 22.24 -6.18 1.67
N GLU A 338 22.55 -6.91 2.74
CA GLU A 338 23.04 -8.29 2.70
C GLU A 338 21.90 -9.26 3.04
N THR A 339 21.70 -10.26 2.19
CA THR A 339 20.62 -11.26 2.32
C THR A 339 21.17 -12.68 2.49
N ARG A 340 22.31 -12.82 3.15
CA ARG A 340 22.87 -14.13 3.55
C ARG A 340 22.22 -14.59 4.85
N LEU A 341 22.13 -15.91 5.02
CA LEU A 341 21.74 -16.51 6.30
C LEU A 341 22.99 -17.02 7.02
N GLY A 342 23.07 -16.68 8.30
CA GLY A 342 23.92 -17.32 9.29
C GLY A 342 23.49 -18.78 9.54
N PRO A 343 24.26 -19.54 10.35
CA PRO A 343 23.93 -20.92 10.67
C PRO A 343 22.64 -21.03 11.50
N LEU A 344 21.93 -22.15 11.40
CA LEU A 344 20.84 -22.46 12.34
C LEU A 344 21.40 -22.68 13.76
N THR A 345 20.94 -21.89 14.72
CA THR A 345 21.36 -21.94 16.14
C THR A 345 20.29 -22.47 17.10
N CYS A 346 19.07 -22.75 16.59
CA CYS A 346 17.95 -23.51 17.20
C CYS A 346 18.10 -23.86 18.69
N THR A 347 17.83 -22.88 19.55
CA THR A 347 17.81 -23.04 21.02
C THR A 347 16.52 -23.72 21.51
N GLY A 348 15.53 -23.83 20.63
CA GLY A 348 14.16 -24.27 20.92
C GLY A 348 13.21 -23.10 20.73
N LEU A 349 11.99 -23.39 20.23
CA LEU A 349 10.98 -22.35 20.05
C LEU A 349 10.70 -21.63 21.38
N PRO A 350 10.44 -20.30 21.37
CA PRO A 350 9.78 -19.68 22.50
C PRO A 350 8.47 -20.43 22.79
N PRO A 351 8.06 -20.59 24.06
CA PRO A 351 6.76 -21.17 24.37
C PRO A 351 5.66 -20.39 23.62
N THR A 352 4.72 -21.08 22.98
CA THR A 352 3.48 -20.44 22.53
C THR A 352 2.84 -19.76 23.73
N ASP A 353 2.70 -18.43 23.69
CA ASP A 353 2.22 -17.69 24.86
C ASP A 353 0.86 -18.23 25.29
N GLY A 354 0.81 -18.68 26.54
CA GLY A 354 -0.23 -19.59 27.04
C GLY A 354 -1.55 -18.91 27.35
N GLY A 355 -2.07 -18.07 26.44
CA GLY A 355 -3.31 -17.33 26.58
C GLY A 355 -3.29 -16.41 27.80
N MET A 356 -2.41 -15.41 27.82
CA MET A 356 -2.56 -14.31 28.77
C MET A 356 -3.93 -13.65 28.55
N PRO A 357 -4.74 -13.45 29.61
CA PRO A 357 -6.09 -12.92 29.46
C PRO A 357 -6.05 -11.45 29.04
N ASP A 358 -7.06 -11.04 28.26
CA ASP A 358 -7.17 -9.70 27.68
C ASP A 358 -6.88 -8.60 28.70
N ALA A 359 -5.81 -7.83 28.46
CA ALA A 359 -5.47 -6.65 29.24
C ALA A 359 -6.41 -5.50 28.88
N GLN A 360 -7.65 -5.56 29.37
CA GLN A 360 -8.63 -4.45 29.27
C GLN A 360 -7.99 -3.16 29.81
N GLY A 361 -7.59 -2.25 28.91
CA GLY A 361 -6.62 -1.20 29.27
C GLY A 361 -6.63 0.09 28.44
N GLN A 362 -7.26 0.12 27.26
CA GLN A 362 -7.65 1.37 26.59
C GLN A 362 -8.80 1.14 25.61
N ASP A 363 -9.56 2.20 25.32
CA ASP A 363 -10.94 2.13 24.85
C ASP A 363 -11.01 1.97 23.32
N GLY A 364 -11.15 0.72 22.87
CA GLY A 364 -11.35 0.40 21.45
C GLY A 364 -12.75 0.80 21.00
N GLY A 365 -12.84 1.84 20.16
CA GLY A 365 -14.12 2.40 19.69
C GLY A 365 -15.05 1.38 19.04
N GLN A 366 -16.07 0.94 19.78
CA GLN A 366 -17.15 0.09 19.30
C GLN A 366 -17.89 0.79 18.13
N PRO A 367 -18.15 0.12 16.99
CA PRO A 367 -18.70 0.75 15.80
C PRO A 367 -20.20 1.08 15.96
N ASP A 368 -20.55 2.36 15.84
CA ASP A 368 -21.94 2.84 15.88
C ASP A 368 -22.47 3.10 14.45
N ALA A 369 -23.53 2.39 14.08
CA ALA A 369 -24.19 2.58 12.79
C ALA A 369 -25.16 3.77 12.87
N GLY A 370 -24.81 4.89 12.22
CA GLY A 370 -25.67 6.08 12.17
C GLY A 370 -27.05 5.78 11.54
N GLY A 371 -28.14 6.41 11.99
CA GLY A 371 -28.29 7.46 13.02
C GLY A 371 -29.78 7.75 13.23
N PRO A 372 -30.26 9.03 13.31
CA PRO A 372 -29.53 10.30 13.27
C PRO A 372 -29.90 11.29 14.41
N ALA A 373 -29.30 12.49 14.33
CA ALA A 373 -29.77 13.81 14.85
C ALA A 373 -29.04 14.47 16.05
N ASP A 374 -28.66 15.74 15.78
CA ASP A 374 -28.54 16.92 16.64
C ASP A 374 -27.55 17.02 17.84
N ALA A 375 -26.47 17.77 17.55
CA ALA A 375 -26.09 19.02 18.22
C ALA A 375 -25.41 19.03 19.62
N GLY A 376 -24.14 19.46 19.65
CA GLY A 376 -23.76 20.61 20.49
C GLY A 376 -22.40 20.62 21.20
N GLY A 377 -21.42 21.34 20.61
CA GLY A 377 -20.34 22.03 21.34
C GLY A 377 -19.11 21.21 21.78
N PRO A 378 -17.88 21.80 21.77
CA PRO A 378 -16.64 21.12 22.14
C PRO A 378 -16.37 21.14 23.65
N PRO A 379 -15.46 20.27 24.12
CA PRO A 379 -14.19 20.82 24.62
C PRO A 379 -12.94 20.10 24.06
N SER A 380 -11.80 20.77 24.18
CA SER A 380 -10.47 20.25 23.84
C SER A 380 -9.99 19.15 24.80
N GLY A 381 -9.33 18.12 24.29
CA GLY A 381 -8.61 17.11 25.06
C GLY A 381 -7.35 16.66 24.31
N ASP A 382 -6.20 16.71 24.98
CA ASP A 382 -4.91 16.26 24.45
C ASP A 382 -4.83 14.73 24.58
N GLY A 383 -4.44 14.03 23.50
CA GLY A 383 -4.56 12.58 23.39
C GLY A 383 -3.57 12.00 22.39
N GLY A 384 -2.75 11.04 22.85
CA GLY A 384 -1.70 10.44 22.03
C GLY A 384 -2.25 9.64 20.85
N ILE A 385 -1.74 9.93 19.66
CA ILE A 385 -2.10 9.26 18.41
C ILE A 385 -1.51 7.83 18.43
N PRO A 386 -2.32 6.75 18.38
CA PRO A 386 -1.81 5.41 18.08
C PRO A 386 -1.31 5.36 16.63
N PRO A 387 -0.37 4.47 16.28
CA PRO A 387 0.19 4.44 14.92
C PRO A 387 -0.94 4.29 13.88
N PRO A 388 -1.01 5.15 12.85
CA PRO A 388 -1.97 4.99 11.77
C PRO A 388 -1.73 3.66 11.06
N SER A 389 -2.75 2.80 11.04
CA SER A 389 -2.73 1.56 10.28
C SER A 389 -2.85 1.89 8.79
N ASP A 390 -1.72 1.85 8.08
CA ASP A 390 -1.68 2.05 6.63
C ASP A 390 -2.42 0.88 5.96
N ALA A 391 -3.68 1.14 5.60
CA ALA A 391 -4.68 0.12 5.31
C ALA A 391 -5.83 0.66 4.45
N GLY A 392 -5.55 1.68 3.63
CA GLY A 392 -6.42 2.02 2.51
C GLY A 392 -6.49 0.83 1.56
N ALA A 393 -7.65 0.18 1.47
CA ALA A 393 -7.85 -0.90 0.51
C ALA A 393 -7.71 -0.32 -0.90
N GLU A 394 -6.88 -0.94 -1.74
CA GLU A 394 -6.53 -0.44 -3.08
C GLU A 394 -7.71 -0.56 -4.07
N ASP A 395 -8.73 0.29 -3.92
CA ASP A 395 -9.83 0.38 -4.87
C ASP A 395 -9.37 1.06 -6.16
N ALA A 396 -9.49 0.34 -7.27
CA ALA A 396 -9.09 0.82 -8.58
C ALA A 396 -10.16 1.80 -9.10
N GLY A 397 -9.97 3.09 -8.76
CA GLY A 397 -10.90 4.21 -8.96
C GLY A 397 -11.90 4.06 -10.11
N ALA A 398 -13.18 4.08 -9.77
CA ALA A 398 -14.27 3.77 -10.67
C ALA A 398 -14.28 4.63 -11.95
N VAL A 399 -14.32 3.97 -13.11
CA VAL A 399 -14.41 4.65 -14.41
C VAL A 399 -15.82 5.21 -14.60
N ASP A 400 -15.97 6.51 -14.37
CA ASP A 400 -17.28 7.16 -14.38
C ASP A 400 -17.93 7.17 -15.77
N GLY A 401 -19.22 6.84 -15.82
CA GLY A 401 -19.97 6.55 -17.04
C GLY A 401 -21.45 6.83 -16.84
N PRO A 402 -22.10 7.64 -17.71
CA PRO A 402 -23.21 8.47 -17.25
C PRO A 402 -24.53 7.69 -17.07
N SER A 403 -25.04 7.68 -15.84
CA SER A 403 -26.42 7.31 -15.52
C SER A 403 -27.12 8.41 -14.70
N GLY A 404 -27.72 9.39 -15.39
CA GLY A 404 -28.71 10.26 -14.78
C GLY A 404 -30.05 9.54 -14.59
N SER A 405 -30.65 9.67 -13.40
CA SER A 405 -32.04 9.24 -13.15
C SER A 405 -32.69 10.14 -12.09
N ASP A 406 -33.70 10.91 -12.48
CA ASP A 406 -34.39 11.86 -11.61
C ASP A 406 -35.17 11.21 -10.46
N GLY A 407 -35.13 11.83 -9.29
CA GLY A 407 -35.88 11.45 -8.08
C GLY A 407 -36.76 12.58 -7.53
N GLY A 408 -37.42 13.35 -8.40
CA GLY A 408 -38.18 14.55 -8.03
C GLY A 408 -39.49 14.27 -7.27
N THR A 409 -39.84 15.15 -6.32
CA THR A 409 -41.11 15.07 -5.55
C THR A 409 -41.98 16.32 -5.73
N LEU A 410 -43.00 16.17 -6.60
CA LEU A 410 -44.37 16.74 -6.52
C LEU A 410 -44.60 18.25 -6.19
N CYS A 411 -45.02 19.02 -7.21
CA CYS A 411 -46.30 19.77 -7.29
C CYS A 411 -46.35 20.60 -8.61
N GLU A 412 -47.47 20.90 -9.26
CA GLU A 412 -48.87 20.51 -9.02
C GLU A 412 -49.70 20.48 -10.35
N LEU A 413 -50.71 19.61 -10.38
CA LEU A 413 -51.99 19.68 -11.10
C LEU A 413 -52.25 20.77 -12.19
N ILE A 414 -52.37 20.36 -13.47
CA ILE A 414 -53.64 20.20 -14.22
C ILE A 414 -53.40 20.10 -15.74
N ALA A 415 -54.12 19.19 -16.41
CA ALA A 415 -54.17 19.08 -17.85
C ALA A 415 -55.52 19.58 -18.40
N CYS A 416 -55.49 20.24 -19.57
CA CYS A 416 -56.62 20.26 -20.50
C CYS A 416 -56.12 20.52 -21.92
N ASP A 417 -56.44 19.63 -22.85
CA ASP A 417 -56.12 19.75 -24.29
C ASP A 417 -57.28 20.43 -25.05
N GLY A 418 -56.98 21.01 -26.21
CA GLY A 418 -57.95 21.34 -27.25
C GLY A 418 -58.12 22.82 -27.64
N GLY A 419 -58.09 23.09 -28.96
CA GLY A 419 -59.08 24.00 -29.55
C GLY A 419 -58.62 25.32 -30.19
N ALA A 420 -57.97 25.23 -31.35
CA ALA A 420 -58.22 26.06 -32.56
C ALA A 420 -58.61 27.57 -32.46
N ALA A 421 -57.66 28.43 -32.89
CA ALA A 421 -57.77 29.40 -33.99
C ALA A 421 -58.64 30.70 -33.92
N ALA A 422 -58.06 31.77 -34.52
CA ALA A 422 -58.64 33.07 -34.92
C ALA A 422 -58.99 34.07 -33.78
N ASP A 423 -59.01 35.41 -33.99
CA ASP A 423 -58.82 36.21 -35.22
C ASP A 423 -58.20 37.63 -34.98
N ALA A 424 -57.80 38.28 -36.09
CA ALA A 424 -57.46 39.69 -36.42
C ALA A 424 -57.37 40.83 -35.38
N GLY A 425 -56.49 41.84 -35.63
CA GLY A 425 -56.50 43.10 -34.85
C GLY A 425 -55.58 44.32 -35.17
N GLY A 426 -55.07 44.57 -36.39
CA GLY A 426 -54.28 45.81 -36.74
C GLY A 426 -52.82 45.84 -36.22
N GLY A 427 -51.88 46.70 -36.67
CA GLY A 427 -51.86 47.87 -37.57
C GLY A 427 -51.10 49.05 -36.91
N THR A 428 -50.21 49.84 -37.53
CA THR A 428 -49.76 50.02 -38.94
C THR A 428 -48.36 50.69 -39.02
N GLY A 429 -47.65 50.55 -40.17
CA GLY A 429 -46.47 51.36 -40.59
C GLY A 429 -45.11 50.92 -40.01
N TYR A 430 -43.98 50.91 -40.74
CA TYR A 430 -43.64 51.46 -42.07
C TYR A 430 -42.94 50.44 -42.99
N GLU A 431 -43.13 50.58 -44.31
CA GLU A 431 -42.29 50.00 -45.39
C GLU A 431 -41.16 51.01 -45.76
N THR A 432 -40.08 50.75 -46.51
CA THR A 432 -39.73 49.79 -47.60
C THR A 432 -38.24 49.35 -47.45
N LEU A 433 -37.70 48.22 -47.94
CA LEU A 433 -37.84 47.39 -49.16
C LEU A 433 -37.26 47.99 -50.47
N PRO A 434 -36.81 47.15 -51.45
CA PRO A 434 -36.49 45.70 -51.42
C PRO A 434 -34.96 45.52 -51.20
N SER A 435 -34.13 44.57 -51.72
CA SER A 435 -34.14 43.36 -52.59
C SER A 435 -32.79 42.61 -52.37
N GLU A 436 -32.38 41.45 -52.93
CA GLU A 436 -32.91 40.12 -53.34
C GLU A 436 -31.67 39.23 -53.64
N GLY A 437 -31.63 37.89 -53.52
CA GLY A 437 -32.57 36.93 -52.93
C GLY A 437 -32.05 35.47 -53.02
N GLY A 438 -32.61 34.57 -52.17
CA GLY A 438 -32.91 33.13 -52.39
C GLY A 438 -31.79 32.09 -52.67
N CYS A 439 -32.04 30.77 -52.67
CA CYS A 439 -33.08 29.93 -52.02
C CYS A 439 -32.79 28.41 -52.22
N ALA A 440 -33.42 27.51 -51.42
CA ALA A 440 -33.37 26.02 -51.44
C ALA A 440 -32.02 25.36 -51.00
N CYS A 441 -31.91 24.23 -50.27
CA CYS A 441 -32.67 22.95 -50.15
C CYS A 441 -32.38 21.94 -51.29
N ASP A 442 -32.21 20.61 -51.13
CA ASP A 442 -32.22 19.64 -49.99
C ASP A 442 -31.29 18.43 -50.39
N ALA A 443 -31.10 17.23 -49.79
CA ALA A 443 -31.73 16.44 -48.71
C ALA A 443 -30.82 15.29 -48.18
N GLY A 444 -31.17 14.67 -47.03
CA GLY A 444 -30.67 13.35 -46.55
C GLY A 444 -29.76 13.41 -45.31
N ARG A 445 -29.99 12.75 -44.15
CA ARG A 445 -30.42 11.37 -43.77
C ARG A 445 -29.38 10.27 -44.08
N SER A 446 -29.02 9.35 -43.17
CA SER A 446 -29.37 9.19 -41.74
C SER A 446 -28.59 8.06 -41.01
N SER A 447 -28.48 8.19 -39.67
CA SER A 447 -28.61 7.13 -38.62
C SER A 447 -27.61 5.95 -38.46
N ALA A 448 -27.45 5.57 -37.17
CA ALA A 448 -26.90 4.33 -36.59
C ALA A 448 -25.36 4.12 -36.71
N ALA A 449 -24.57 3.82 -35.67
CA ALA A 449 -24.73 3.20 -34.32
C ALA A 449 -24.35 1.70 -34.23
N SER A 450 -23.69 1.37 -33.11
CA SER A 450 -22.90 0.16 -32.80
C SER A 450 -23.68 -1.15 -32.70
N ALA A 451 -22.98 -2.30 -32.82
CA ALA A 451 -23.05 -3.45 -31.89
C ALA A 451 -22.12 -4.63 -32.28
N LEU A 452 -22.03 -5.62 -31.36
CA LEU A 452 -21.42 -6.97 -31.41
C LEU A 452 -19.90 -7.11 -31.11
N LEU A 453 -19.44 -8.15 -30.39
CA LEU A 453 -19.94 -8.88 -29.21
C LEU A 453 -18.88 -9.90 -28.75
N LEU A 454 -18.76 -10.18 -27.44
CA LEU A 454 -18.03 -11.37 -26.95
C LEU A 454 -18.86 -12.65 -27.18
N THR A 455 -18.18 -13.79 -27.34
CA THR A 455 -18.73 -15.12 -26.98
C THR A 455 -17.61 -16.12 -26.66
N LEU A 456 -17.84 -16.95 -25.63
CA LEU A 456 -17.00 -18.10 -25.24
C LEU A 456 -17.42 -19.36 -26.03
N GLY A 457 -16.54 -20.36 -26.26
CA GLY A 457 -16.96 -21.55 -27.03
C GLY A 457 -15.93 -22.64 -27.34
N VAL A 458 -15.35 -23.24 -26.30
CA VAL A 458 -14.38 -24.36 -26.27
C VAL A 458 -14.74 -25.62 -27.14
N LEU A 459 -13.69 -26.34 -27.59
CA LEU A 459 -13.57 -27.79 -27.93
C LEU A 459 -13.71 -28.37 -29.37
N LEU A 460 -13.04 -29.53 -29.54
CA LEU A 460 -13.15 -30.61 -30.54
C LEU A 460 -12.71 -30.39 -32.01
N ARG A 461 -11.39 -30.52 -32.26
CA ARG A 461 -10.80 -30.71 -33.60
C ARG A 461 -10.61 -32.20 -33.93
N ARG A 462 -11.49 -32.82 -34.73
CA ARG A 462 -11.33 -34.22 -35.23
C ARG A 462 -11.18 -34.26 -36.76
N ARG A 463 -10.32 -35.16 -37.26
CA ARG A 463 -9.83 -35.18 -38.66
C ARG A 463 -10.90 -35.51 -39.71
N ARG A 464 -10.70 -34.92 -40.90
CA ARG A 464 -10.93 -35.53 -42.23
C ARG A 464 -9.66 -35.25 -43.06
N ARG A 465 -9.24 -36.07 -44.02
CA ARG A 465 -9.76 -37.36 -44.47
C ARG A 465 -8.84 -38.51 -44.05
#